data_AF-A0A6S7FZS4-F1
#
_entry.id   AF-A0A6S7FZS4-F1
#
_cell.length_a   1.000
_cell.length_b   1.000
_cell.length_c   1.000
_cell.angle_alpha   90.00
_cell.angle_beta   90.00
_cell.angle_gamma   90.00
#
_symmetry.space_group_name_H-M   'P 1'
#
loop_
_entity.id
_entity.type
_entity.pdbx_description
1 polymer ?
#
loop_
_entity_poly.entity_id
_entity_poly.type
_entity_poly.pdbx_seq_one_letter_code
_entity_poly.pdbx_strand_id
1 'polypeptide(L)'
;MFFTRHVDENGMLNVNISVENCGLSGRPRFRLSHEQLQALHGDCGMRWSDIARTLGVSERTVRRRRHQFGMPVEGREFSNISDQQLDNFIARILQATPAVGLRMIMGSLRHHGHTVQRHRVLHSIQRVDPVTSTLRNSRRIIRRSYNVACPNALWYV
;
A
#
# COMPACT_ATOMS: atom_id res chain seq x y z
N MET A 1 -28.99 -2.27 -15.04
CA MET A 1 -28.02 -1.95 -16.11
C MET A 1 -26.67 -2.59 -15.77
N PHE A 2 -26.22 -3.47 -16.67
CA PHE A 2 -24.88 -4.05 -16.88
C PHE A 2 -24.20 -4.80 -15.73
N PHE A 3 -24.20 -6.13 -15.83
CA PHE A 3 -22.98 -6.89 -16.15
C PHE A 3 -23.35 -8.29 -16.67
N THR A 4 -23.95 -8.36 -17.85
CA THR A 4 -23.82 -9.55 -18.70
C THR A 4 -22.39 -9.55 -19.24
N ARG A 5 -21.56 -10.47 -18.76
CA ARG A 5 -20.39 -10.93 -19.50
C ARG A 5 -20.62 -12.40 -19.79
N HIS A 6 -21.18 -12.65 -20.96
CA HIS A 6 -20.91 -13.89 -21.68
C HIS A 6 -19.52 -13.76 -22.33
N VAL A 7 -18.89 -14.92 -22.64
CA VAL A 7 -17.74 -15.21 -23.54
C VAL A 7 -16.55 -15.84 -22.78
N ASP A 8 -15.94 -16.99 -23.11
CA ASP A 8 -16.12 -18.08 -24.10
C ASP A 8 -15.24 -19.30 -23.68
N GLU A 9 -15.56 -20.48 -24.24
CA GLU A 9 -14.83 -21.74 -24.60
C GLU A 9 -13.40 -22.10 -24.11
N ASN A 10 -12.77 -21.36 -23.19
CA ASN A 10 -11.38 -21.58 -22.77
C ASN A 10 -11.27 -22.26 -21.40
N GLY A 11 -11.61 -23.55 -21.29
CA GLY A 11 -11.06 -24.49 -20.27
C GLY A 11 -10.82 -23.99 -18.83
N MET A 12 -11.58 -23.01 -18.34
CA MET A 12 -11.41 -22.45 -17.01
C MET A 12 -12.61 -22.84 -16.15
N LEU A 13 -12.29 -23.38 -14.98
CA LEU A 13 -13.25 -23.81 -13.97
C LEU A 13 -14.23 -22.67 -13.69
N ASN A 14 -15.49 -22.84 -14.10
CA ASN A 14 -16.60 -22.02 -13.64
C ASN A 14 -16.79 -22.29 -12.15
N VAL A 15 -16.05 -21.57 -11.32
CA VAL A 15 -16.25 -21.60 -9.87
C VAL A 15 -17.53 -20.81 -9.60
N ASN A 16 -18.66 -21.50 -9.55
CA ASN A 16 -19.93 -20.92 -9.13
C ASN A 16 -19.80 -20.42 -7.68
N ILE A 17 -19.62 -19.11 -7.51
CA ILE A 17 -19.55 -18.49 -6.19
C ILE A 17 -20.96 -18.27 -5.69
N SER A 18 -21.30 -19.00 -4.63
CA SER A 18 -22.57 -18.85 -3.94
C SER A 18 -22.64 -17.52 -3.19
N VAL A 19 -23.86 -17.06 -2.93
CA VAL A 19 -24.13 -15.78 -2.26
C VAL A 19 -24.58 -16.06 -0.83
N GLU A 20 -23.98 -15.38 0.14
CA GLU A 20 -24.37 -15.34 1.55
C GLU A 20 -25.47 -14.30 1.77
N ASN A 21 -26.64 -14.75 2.21
CA ASN A 21 -27.75 -13.90 2.61
C ASN A 21 -27.59 -13.55 4.11
N CYS A 22 -27.28 -12.29 4.42
CA CYS A 22 -27.07 -11.85 5.80
C CYS A 22 -28.37 -11.45 6.53
N GLY A 23 -29.55 -11.65 5.93
CA GLY A 23 -30.85 -11.26 6.49
C GLY A 23 -31.09 -9.75 6.65
N LEU A 24 -30.09 -8.92 6.35
CA LEU A 24 -30.15 -7.45 6.37
C LEU A 24 -30.56 -6.91 4.99
N SER A 25 -31.16 -5.72 4.96
CA SER A 25 -31.47 -5.03 3.72
C SER A 25 -30.20 -4.64 2.96
N GLY A 26 -30.15 -4.93 1.65
CA GLY A 26 -29.04 -4.56 0.78
C GLY A 26 -28.56 -5.70 -0.14
N ARG A 27 -27.50 -5.42 -0.91
CA ARG A 27 -26.90 -6.39 -1.84
C ARG A 27 -26.26 -7.55 -1.06
N PRO A 28 -26.62 -8.80 -1.35
CA PRO A 28 -26.10 -9.95 -0.63
C PRO A 28 -24.62 -10.19 -0.96
N ARG A 29 -23.88 -10.84 -0.04
CA ARG A 29 -22.42 -10.92 -0.08
C ARG A 29 -21.98 -12.17 -0.84
N PHE A 30 -20.90 -12.12 -1.61
CA PHE A 30 -20.29 -13.32 -2.19
C PHE A 30 -19.67 -14.22 -1.10
N ARG A 31 -19.97 -15.52 -1.11
CA ARG A 31 -19.38 -16.55 -0.24
C ARG A 31 -17.96 -16.86 -0.71
N LEU A 32 -16.99 -16.24 -0.07
CA LEU A 32 -15.57 -16.48 -0.33
C LEU A 32 -14.93 -16.92 0.99
N SER A 33 -14.56 -18.20 1.08
CA SER A 33 -13.93 -18.76 2.28
C SER A 33 -12.47 -18.35 2.37
N HIS A 34 -11.94 -18.36 3.60
CA HIS A 34 -10.53 -18.10 3.85
C HIS A 34 -9.64 -19.17 3.18
N GLU A 35 -9.99 -20.44 3.35
CA GLU A 35 -9.29 -21.59 2.77
C GLU A 35 -9.19 -21.50 1.24
N GLN A 36 -10.26 -21.08 0.57
CA GLN A 36 -10.27 -20.94 -0.89
C GLN A 36 -9.32 -19.84 -1.36
N LEU A 37 -9.29 -18.70 -0.67
CA LEU A 37 -8.36 -17.62 -0.99
C LEU A 37 -6.91 -17.99 -0.65
N GLN A 38 -6.72 -18.77 0.42
CA GLN A 38 -5.41 -19.27 0.83
C GLN A 38 -4.87 -20.31 -0.15
N ALA A 39 -5.68 -21.25 -0.63
CA ALA A 39 -5.27 -22.24 -1.63
C ALA A 39 -4.88 -21.57 -2.95
N LEU A 40 -5.71 -20.64 -3.45
CA LEU A 40 -5.43 -19.95 -4.71
C LEU A 40 -4.19 -19.06 -4.64
N HIS A 41 -3.98 -18.36 -3.53
CA HIS A 41 -2.83 -17.46 -3.38
C HIS A 41 -1.56 -18.17 -2.91
N GLY A 42 -1.67 -19.01 -1.88
CA GLY A 42 -0.56 -19.70 -1.24
C GLY A 42 -0.10 -20.93 -2.02
N ASP A 43 -1.01 -21.84 -2.35
CA ASP A 43 -0.65 -23.12 -2.97
C ASP A 43 -0.48 -22.97 -4.50
N CYS A 44 -1.36 -22.20 -5.15
CA CYS A 44 -1.27 -21.95 -6.60
C CYS A 44 -0.42 -20.72 -6.97
N GLY A 45 0.03 -19.93 -6.00
CA GLY A 45 0.88 -18.74 -6.26
C GLY A 45 0.21 -17.65 -7.12
N MET A 46 -1.12 -17.63 -7.21
CA MET A 46 -1.82 -16.69 -8.09
C MET A 46 -1.84 -15.27 -7.51
N ARG A 47 -1.65 -14.27 -8.37
CA ARG A 47 -1.81 -12.87 -7.97
C ARG A 47 -3.27 -12.58 -7.67
N TRP A 48 -3.53 -11.66 -6.73
CA TRP A 48 -4.89 -11.27 -6.33
C TRP A 48 -5.79 -10.79 -7.50
N SER A 49 -5.21 -10.20 -8.54
CA SER A 49 -5.91 -9.81 -9.77
C SER A 49 -6.39 -11.00 -10.58
N ASP A 50 -5.56 -12.04 -10.66
CA ASP A 50 -5.87 -13.27 -11.41
C ASP A 50 -6.87 -14.11 -10.65
N ILE A 51 -6.74 -14.18 -9.32
CA ILE A 51 -7.75 -14.78 -8.44
C ILE A 51 -9.12 -14.13 -8.67
N ALA A 52 -9.19 -12.80 -8.75
CA ALA A 52 -10.44 -12.10 -9.01
C ALA A 52 -11.05 -12.46 -10.37
N ARG A 53 -10.20 -12.59 -11.41
CA ARG A 53 -10.62 -12.98 -12.77
C ARG A 53 -11.13 -14.42 -12.79
N THR A 54 -10.39 -15.36 -12.21
CA THR A 54 -10.76 -16.79 -12.13
C THR A 54 -12.03 -17.01 -11.33
N LEU A 55 -12.22 -16.24 -10.27
CA LEU A 55 -13.44 -16.26 -9.47
C LEU A 55 -14.58 -15.44 -10.09
N GLY A 56 -14.38 -14.71 -11.19
CA GLY A 56 -15.43 -13.89 -11.79
C GLY A 56 -15.96 -12.77 -10.87
N VAL A 57 -15.17 -12.31 -9.89
CA VAL A 57 -15.54 -11.25 -8.95
C VAL A 57 -14.67 -10.02 -9.14
N SER A 58 -15.13 -8.86 -8.66
CA SER A 58 -14.29 -7.66 -8.66
C SER A 58 -13.07 -7.85 -7.74
N GLU A 59 -11.91 -7.30 -8.11
CA GLU A 59 -10.73 -7.25 -7.24
C GLU A 59 -11.04 -6.61 -5.87
N ARG A 60 -11.98 -5.65 -5.85
CA ARG A 60 -12.45 -5.01 -4.62
C ARG A 60 -13.10 -6.02 -3.67
N THR A 61 -13.83 -7.00 -4.19
CA THR A 61 -14.45 -8.08 -3.39
C THR A 61 -13.38 -8.95 -2.75
N VAL A 62 -12.37 -9.37 -3.53
CA VAL A 62 -11.25 -10.19 -3.05
C VAL A 62 -10.43 -9.43 -2.01
N ARG A 63 -10.05 -8.17 -2.28
CA ARG A 63 -9.33 -7.31 -1.33
C ARG A 63 -10.10 -7.12 -0.03
N ARG A 64 -11.42 -6.92 -0.09
CA ARG A 64 -12.27 -6.77 1.10
C ARG A 64 -12.26 -8.05 1.94
N ARG A 65 -12.47 -9.22 1.33
CA ARG A 65 -12.46 -10.52 2.02
C ARG A 65 -11.08 -10.83 2.60
N ARG A 66 -10.01 -10.60 1.85
CA ARG A 66 -8.62 -10.70 2.31
C ARG A 66 -8.37 -9.88 3.59
N HIS A 67 -8.83 -8.62 3.61
CA HIS A 67 -8.73 -7.76 4.80
C HIS A 67 -9.55 -8.27 5.98
N GLN A 68 -10.76 -8.79 5.74
CA GLN A 68 -11.60 -9.37 6.80
C GLN A 68 -10.94 -10.60 7.44
N PHE A 69 -10.20 -11.38 6.67
CA PHE A 69 -9.48 -12.55 7.15
C PHE A 69 -8.06 -12.25 7.66
N GLY A 70 -7.62 -10.99 7.65
CA GLY A 70 -6.28 -10.62 8.12
C GLY A 70 -5.13 -11.21 7.30
N MET A 71 -5.39 -11.64 6.06
CA MET A 71 -4.36 -12.27 5.21
C MET A 71 -3.25 -11.27 4.86
N PRO A 72 -1.99 -11.73 4.78
CA PRO A 72 -0.85 -10.87 4.51
C PRO A 72 -1.02 -10.17 3.16
N VAL A 73 -0.64 -8.90 3.12
CA VAL A 73 -0.62 -8.11 1.90
C VAL A 73 0.81 -8.12 1.41
N GLU A 74 1.05 -8.72 0.23
CA GLU A 74 2.36 -8.69 -0.43
C GLU A 74 2.93 -7.27 -0.42
N GLY A 75 4.17 -7.13 0.07
CA GLY A 75 4.88 -5.86 0.15
C GLY A 75 4.43 -4.91 1.27
N ARG A 76 3.55 -5.35 2.17
CA ARG A 76 3.10 -4.57 3.34
C ARG A 76 3.56 -5.14 4.69
N GLU A 77 4.26 -6.27 4.67
CA GLU A 77 4.90 -6.82 5.85
C GLU A 77 6.07 -5.92 6.24
N PHE A 78 5.98 -5.36 7.44
CA PHE A 78 7.08 -4.58 7.99
C PHE A 78 8.08 -5.51 8.63
N SER A 79 9.37 -5.29 8.35
CA SER A 79 10.44 -6.05 8.97
C SER A 79 10.46 -5.79 10.48
N ASN A 80 10.64 -6.86 11.26
CA ASN A 80 10.80 -6.77 12.70
C ASN A 80 12.25 -6.34 13.05
N ILE A 81 12.60 -5.10 12.72
CA ILE A 81 13.89 -4.49 13.03
C ILE A 81 13.79 -3.69 14.32
N SER A 82 14.81 -3.77 15.19
CA SER A 82 14.86 -2.95 16.39
C SER A 82 15.16 -1.49 16.06
N ASP A 83 14.74 -0.58 16.93
CA ASP A 83 14.98 0.85 16.73
C ASP A 83 16.49 1.19 16.72
N GLN A 84 17.30 0.48 17.51
CA GLN A 84 18.75 0.66 17.54
C GLN A 84 19.43 0.19 16.25
N GLN A 85 18.98 -0.94 15.69
CA GLN A 85 19.48 -1.44 14.42
C GLN A 85 19.12 -0.47 13.28
N LEU A 86 17.91 0.09 13.31
CA LEU A 86 17.46 1.09 12.35
C LEU A 86 18.30 2.37 12.43
N ASP A 87 18.59 2.86 13.64
CA ASP A 87 19.44 4.04 13.85
C ASP A 87 20.84 3.82 13.30
N ASN A 88 21.45 2.66 13.57
CA ASN A 88 22.77 2.32 13.04
C ASN A 88 22.81 2.27 11.51
N PHE A 89 21.78 1.71 10.87
CA PHE A 89 21.65 1.70 9.41
C PHE A 89 21.55 3.12 8.85
N ILE A 90 20.69 3.95 9.45
CA ILE A 90 20.46 5.32 9.01
C ILE A 90 21.71 6.18 9.21
N ALA A 91 22.43 5.99 10.32
CA ALA A 91 23.71 6.67 10.57
C ALA A 91 24.73 6.36 9.47
N ARG A 92 24.87 5.10 9.05
CA ARG A 92 25.76 4.71 7.94
C ARG A 92 25.36 5.35 6.61
N ILE A 93 24.06 5.39 6.31
CA ILE A 93 23.55 6.01 5.07
C ILE A 93 23.83 7.52 5.07
N LEU A 94 23.61 8.19 6.22
CA LEU A 94 23.85 9.63 6.38
C LEU A 94 25.34 9.97 6.32
N GLN A 95 26.22 9.10 6.81
CA GLN A 95 27.67 9.23 6.66
C GLN A 95 28.11 9.16 5.19
N ALA A 96 27.55 8.21 4.42
CA ALA A 96 27.90 8.05 3.01
C ALA A 96 27.36 9.19 2.13
N THR A 97 26.14 9.65 2.41
CA THR A 97 25.46 10.71 1.65
C THR A 97 24.81 11.72 2.58
N PRO A 98 25.55 12.76 3.02
CA PRO A 98 24.95 13.86 3.76
C PRO A 98 23.88 14.52 2.87
N ALA A 99 22.77 14.94 3.46
CA ALA A 99 21.60 15.50 2.77
C ALA A 99 20.60 14.52 2.10
N VAL A 100 20.77 13.19 2.21
CA VAL A 100 19.84 12.22 1.60
C VAL A 100 18.39 12.38 2.10
N GLY A 101 17.43 12.32 1.19
CA GLY A 101 16.01 12.47 1.50
C GLY A 101 15.36 11.18 2.02
N LEU A 102 14.24 11.31 2.75
CA LEU A 102 13.51 10.18 3.34
C LEU A 102 13.15 9.08 2.32
N ARG A 103 12.74 9.45 1.10
CA ARG A 103 12.42 8.46 0.05
C ARG A 103 13.62 7.60 -0.32
N MET A 104 14.81 8.20 -0.39
CA MET A 104 16.04 7.50 -0.71
C MET A 104 16.49 6.61 0.45
N ILE A 105 16.36 7.07 1.70
CA ILE A 105 16.62 6.24 2.89
C ILE A 105 15.69 5.01 2.89
N MET A 106 14.39 5.20 2.68
CA MET A 106 13.43 4.10 2.57
C MET A 106 13.75 3.16 1.39
N GLY A 107 14.25 3.70 0.28
CA GLY A 107 14.71 2.92 -0.87
C GLY A 107 15.94 2.07 -0.55
N SER A 108 16.93 2.64 0.14
CA SER A 108 18.13 1.92 0.60
C SER A 108 17.77 0.83 1.60
N LEU A 109 16.88 1.09 2.55
CA LEU A 109 16.36 0.06 3.46
C LEU A 109 15.70 -1.10 2.70
N ARG A 110 14.88 -0.79 1.68
CA ARG A 110 14.26 -1.82 0.83
C ARG A 110 15.27 -2.61 0.02
N HIS A 111 16.32 -1.96 -0.48
CA HIS A 111 17.41 -2.63 -1.18
C HIS A 111 18.14 -3.64 -0.27
N HIS A 112 18.27 -3.31 1.02
CA HIS A 112 18.79 -4.21 2.05
C HIS A 112 17.75 -5.22 2.60
N GLY A 113 16.57 -5.33 1.98
CA GLY A 113 15.53 -6.28 2.40
C GLY A 113 14.71 -5.85 3.61
N HIS A 114 14.86 -4.61 4.08
CA HIS A 114 14.11 -4.06 5.20
C HIS A 114 12.97 -3.15 4.75
N THR A 115 11.73 -3.53 5.09
CA THR A 115 10.55 -2.69 4.88
C THR A 115 10.11 -2.11 6.21
N VAL A 116 10.35 -0.82 6.45
CA VAL A 116 10.07 -0.16 7.72
C VAL A 116 8.97 0.90 7.54
N GLN A 117 8.17 1.11 8.58
CA GLN A 117 7.14 2.15 8.60
C GLN A 117 7.77 3.54 8.45
N ARG A 118 7.14 4.40 7.63
CA ARG A 118 7.62 5.77 7.37
C ARG A 118 7.86 6.58 8.64
N HIS A 119 6.97 6.47 9.63
CA HIS A 119 7.09 7.24 10.88
C HIS A 119 8.30 6.78 11.71
N ARG A 120 8.61 5.47 11.77
CA ARG A 120 9.80 4.96 12.46
C ARG A 120 11.09 5.45 11.83
N VAL A 121 11.15 5.48 10.50
CA VAL A 121 12.30 6.04 9.77
C VAL A 121 12.48 7.53 10.09
N LEU A 122 11.39 8.30 10.16
CA LEU A 122 11.44 9.72 10.56
C LEU A 122 11.96 9.90 11.99
N HIS A 123 11.44 9.13 12.95
CA HIS A 123 11.92 9.17 14.34
C HIS A 123 13.40 8.77 14.46
N SER A 124 13.82 7.76 13.71
CA SER A 124 15.22 7.35 13.66
C SER A 124 16.13 8.46 13.12
N ILE A 125 15.76 9.10 12.01
CA ILE A 125 16.50 10.26 11.47
C ILE A 125 16.61 11.38 12.50
N GLN A 126 15.52 11.66 13.24
CA GLN A 126 15.51 12.70 14.27
C GLN A 126 16.42 12.35 15.46
N ARG A 127 16.55 11.07 15.82
CA ARG A 127 17.45 10.61 16.89
C ARG A 127 18.92 10.63 16.46
N VAL A 128 19.20 10.23 15.23
CA VAL A 128 20.57 10.15 14.68
C VAL A 128 21.11 11.54 14.33
N ASP A 129 20.29 12.41 13.74
CA ASP A 129 20.69 13.74 13.29
C ASP A 129 19.60 14.81 13.57
N PRO A 130 19.43 15.20 14.86
CA PRO A 130 18.43 16.18 15.24
C PRO A 130 18.69 17.56 14.64
N VAL A 131 19.96 17.94 14.46
CA VAL A 131 20.36 19.26 13.98
C VAL A 131 20.08 19.42 12.49
N THR A 132 20.53 18.49 11.65
CA THR A 132 20.27 18.59 10.20
C THR A 132 18.79 18.40 9.90
N SER A 133 18.09 17.56 10.66
CA SER A 133 16.64 17.38 10.52
C SER A 133 15.87 18.69 10.76
N THR A 134 16.20 19.41 11.84
CA THR A 134 15.59 20.71 12.16
C THR A 134 15.95 21.78 11.13
N LEU A 135 17.21 21.88 10.72
CA LEU A 135 17.65 22.81 9.67
C LEU A 135 16.98 22.56 8.32
N ARG A 136 16.71 21.30 7.95
CA ARG A 136 15.95 21.00 6.72
C ARG A 136 14.50 21.42 6.83
N ASN A 137 13.89 21.27 8.00
CA ASN A 137 12.51 21.67 8.21
C ASN A 137 12.36 23.20 8.20
N SER A 138 13.34 23.95 8.70
CA SER A 138 13.35 25.41 8.64
C SER A 138 13.57 25.95 7.22
N ARG A 139 14.32 25.23 6.38
CA ARG A 139 14.50 25.54 4.95
C ARG A 139 13.33 25.13 4.06
N ARG A 140 12.18 24.75 4.64
CA ARG A 140 10.99 24.39 3.88
C ARG A 140 10.50 25.62 3.10
N ILE A 141 10.32 25.46 1.78
CA ILE A 141 9.79 26.50 0.91
C ILE A 141 8.41 26.94 1.42
N ILE A 142 8.29 28.22 1.79
CA ILE A 142 7.02 28.83 2.17
C ILE A 142 6.28 29.19 0.88
N ARG A 143 5.16 28.50 0.61
CA ARG A 143 4.30 28.82 -0.54
C ARG A 143 3.41 30.00 -0.19
N ARG A 144 3.36 30.98 -1.08
CA ARG A 144 2.42 32.10 -0.97
C ARG A 144 1.01 31.59 -1.31
N SER A 145 0.05 31.91 -0.44
CA SER A 145 -1.37 31.77 -0.77
C SER A 145 -1.79 33.04 -1.48
N TYR A 146 -2.30 32.91 -2.71
CA TYR A 146 -2.84 34.03 -3.45
C TYR A 146 -4.36 34.01 -3.33
N ASN A 147 -4.93 35.13 -2.89
CA ASN A 147 -6.36 35.37 -2.94
C ASN A 147 -6.62 36.36 -4.07
N VAL A 148 -7.46 35.97 -5.04
CA VAL A 148 -7.79 36.77 -6.22
C VAL A 148 -9.28 36.90 -6.36
N ALA A 149 -9.75 38.05 -6.84
CA ALA A 149 -11.18 38.35 -6.97
C ALA A 149 -11.89 37.47 -8.02
N CYS A 150 -11.18 37.00 -9.05
CA CYS A 150 -11.73 36.16 -10.10
C CYS A 150 -10.67 35.22 -10.71
N PRO A 151 -11.09 34.12 -11.37
CA PRO A 151 -10.20 33.24 -12.13
C PRO A 151 -9.37 34.04 -13.15
N ASN A 152 -8.10 33.67 -13.34
CA ASN A 152 -7.10 34.30 -14.22
C ASN A 152 -6.57 35.70 -13.83
N ALA A 153 -7.01 36.32 -12.73
CA ALA A 153 -6.46 37.62 -12.31
C ALA A 153 -4.94 37.59 -11.99
N LEU A 154 -4.38 36.42 -11.65
CA LEU A 154 -2.96 36.28 -11.32
C LEU A 154 -2.01 36.32 -12.54
N TRP A 155 -2.54 36.12 -13.76
CA TRP A 155 -1.74 35.97 -14.98
C TRP A 155 -1.36 37.30 -15.63
N TYR A 156 -2.00 38.40 -15.26
CA TYR A 156 -1.81 39.73 -15.85
C TYR A 156 -0.83 40.63 -15.05
N VAL A 157 0.07 40.03 -14.25
CA VAL A 157 1.09 40.73 -13.44
C VAL A 157 2.44 40.71 -14.14
#